data_AF-A0A8T7HGL7-F1
#
_entry.id   AF-A0A8T7HGL7-F1
#
_cell.length_a   1.000
_cell.length_b   1.000
_cell.length_c   1.000
_cell.angle_alpha   90.00
_cell.angle_beta   90.00
_cell.angle_gamma   90.00
#
_symmetry.space_group_name_H-M   'P 1'
#
loop_
_entity.id
_entity.type
_entity.pdbx_description
1 polymer ?
#
loop_
_entity_poly.entity_id
_entity_poly.type
_entity_poly.pdbx_seq_one_letter_code
_entity_poly.pdbx_strand_id
1 'polypeptide(L)'
;MLEVKLLKVTHAGKKEARKLIPYIQEADIYSPEHAGSTNEMALAMEHDWQRVLSSGGSRKHFQKVTEFGLQHLPPNQQDYAVSEKVYLFRNEVPIFYLERFTPAEAMKLFGIKQQVDEKFERSLEVLAQGNVDRFLEIYWDSLQLESQTTGIRDKEIATNLEKATSYLSEKFPALASRGKINLVALLGALHNPERYTSMEVEVVDLRKTITSIPDRLDDGLGRQLSFDEMRDIMLAYGALELSLRRVIGLNRYDLERIDPADLVAELKKNAR
;
A
#
# COMPACT_ATOMS: atom_id res chain seq x y z
N MET A 1 27.23 -5.52 -5.25
CA MET A 1 26.63 -4.96 -4.01
C MET A 1 25.27 -4.41 -4.36
N LEU A 2 24.26 -4.62 -3.51
CA LEU A 2 22.91 -4.09 -3.72
C LEU A 2 22.77 -2.80 -2.90
N GLU A 3 22.33 -1.72 -3.54
CA GLU A 3 21.89 -0.52 -2.84
C GLU A 3 20.37 -0.46 -2.91
N VAL A 4 19.72 -0.36 -1.75
CA VAL A 4 18.28 -0.50 -1.62
C VAL A 4 17.68 0.82 -1.15
N LYS A 5 16.69 1.33 -1.90
CA LYS A 5 15.80 2.40 -1.44
C LYS A 5 14.39 1.87 -1.24
N LEU A 6 13.83 2.10 -0.07
CA LEU A 6 12.45 1.76 0.28
C LEU A 6 11.60 3.04 0.23
N LEU A 7 10.78 3.17 -0.81
CA LEU A 7 9.87 4.29 -1.00
C LEU A 7 8.57 4.03 -0.25
N LYS A 8 8.27 4.86 0.76
CA LYS A 8 6.97 4.83 1.46
C LYS A 8 6.00 5.76 0.75
N VAL A 9 4.85 5.23 0.31
CA VAL A 9 3.90 5.97 -0.52
C VAL A 9 2.45 5.84 -0.08
N THR A 10 1.62 6.73 -0.63
CA THR A 10 0.17 6.59 -0.68
C THR A 10 -0.24 6.23 -2.12
N HIS A 11 -0.97 5.13 -2.32
CA HIS A 11 -1.39 4.65 -3.65
C HIS A 11 -2.60 5.42 -4.19
N ALA A 12 -2.47 6.73 -4.35
CA ALA A 12 -3.59 7.65 -4.60
C ALA A 12 -3.32 8.66 -5.73
N GLY A 13 -3.71 8.30 -6.94
CA GLY A 13 -3.80 9.19 -8.09
C GLY A 13 -2.47 9.54 -8.76
N LYS A 14 -2.57 10.25 -9.89
CA LYS A 14 -1.41 10.57 -10.76
C LYS A 14 -0.38 11.46 -10.10
N LYS A 15 -0.81 12.36 -9.20
CA LYS A 15 0.09 13.31 -8.52
C LYS A 15 1.06 12.57 -7.60
N GLU A 16 0.59 11.54 -6.90
CA GLU A 16 1.43 10.73 -6.03
C GLU A 16 2.35 9.83 -6.86
N ALA A 17 1.84 9.16 -7.90
CA ALA A 17 2.67 8.36 -8.81
C ALA A 17 3.80 9.17 -9.48
N ARG A 18 3.58 10.46 -9.76
CA ARG A 18 4.61 11.34 -10.36
C ARG A 18 5.85 11.50 -9.47
N LYS A 19 5.71 11.37 -8.14
CA LYS A 19 6.84 11.46 -7.20
C LYS A 19 7.84 10.31 -7.39
N LEU A 20 7.42 9.21 -8.00
CA LEU A 20 8.26 8.04 -8.28
C LEU A 20 9.27 8.28 -9.41
N ILE A 21 9.05 9.27 -10.27
CA ILE A 21 9.85 9.45 -11.50
C ILE A 21 11.36 9.52 -11.22
N PRO A 22 11.86 10.34 -10.27
CA PRO A 22 13.30 10.40 -10.01
C PRO A 22 13.86 9.04 -9.58
N TYR A 23 13.12 8.30 -8.76
CA TYR A 23 13.52 6.99 -8.24
C TYR A 23 13.47 5.89 -9.30
N ILE A 24 12.49 5.94 -10.21
CA ILE A 24 12.44 5.05 -11.37
C ILE A 24 13.61 5.32 -12.32
N GLN A 25 14.02 6.58 -12.48
CA GLN A 25 15.12 6.95 -13.39
C GLN A 25 16.50 6.55 -12.88
N GLU A 26 16.68 6.41 -11.57
CA GLU A 26 17.94 5.94 -10.95
C GLU A 26 17.98 4.42 -10.70
N ALA A 27 16.83 3.74 -10.80
CA ALA A 27 16.70 2.32 -10.54
C ALA A 27 17.32 1.47 -11.66
N ASP A 28 18.17 0.52 -11.29
CA ASP A 28 18.53 -0.58 -12.20
C ASP A 28 17.41 -1.64 -12.21
N ILE A 29 16.77 -1.86 -11.05
CA ILE A 29 15.66 -2.78 -10.84
C ILE A 29 14.63 -2.10 -9.93
N TYR A 30 13.34 -2.29 -10.24
CA TYR A 30 12.24 -1.75 -9.45
C TYR A 30 11.40 -2.87 -8.81
N SER A 31 11.03 -2.75 -7.54
CA SER A 31 10.12 -3.66 -6.86
C SER A 31 8.79 -2.98 -6.62
N PRO A 32 7.77 -3.22 -7.46
CA PRO A 32 6.43 -2.74 -7.16
C PRO A 32 5.82 -3.56 -6.01
N GLU A 33 4.99 -2.92 -5.20
CA GLU A 33 4.24 -3.61 -4.16
C GLU A 33 3.24 -4.59 -4.79
N HIS A 34 3.15 -5.79 -4.23
CA HIS A 34 2.14 -6.78 -4.63
C HIS A 34 1.75 -7.65 -3.44
N ALA A 35 0.71 -7.21 -2.74
CA ALA A 35 0.25 -7.85 -1.51
C ALA A 35 0.02 -9.35 -1.69
N GLY A 36 0.82 -10.16 -0.99
CA GLY A 36 0.59 -11.60 -0.87
C GLY A 36 0.90 -12.42 -2.12
N SER A 37 1.76 -11.96 -3.04
CA SER A 37 2.18 -12.79 -4.19
C SER A 37 2.93 -14.04 -3.75
N THR A 38 2.63 -15.18 -4.37
CA THR A 38 3.50 -16.35 -4.26
C THR A 38 4.76 -16.18 -5.10
N ASN A 39 5.79 -16.99 -4.83
CA ASN A 39 6.99 -16.99 -5.65
C ASN A 39 6.70 -17.28 -7.14
N GLU A 40 5.81 -18.23 -7.46
CA GLU A 40 5.44 -18.56 -8.84
C GLU A 40 4.75 -17.39 -9.54
N MET A 41 3.85 -16.70 -8.83
CA MET A 41 3.17 -15.51 -9.35
C MET A 41 4.18 -14.38 -9.61
N ALA A 42 5.06 -14.10 -8.66
CA ALA A 42 6.13 -13.10 -8.81
C ALA A 42 6.99 -13.38 -10.04
N LEU A 43 7.44 -14.62 -10.22
CA LEU A 43 8.25 -15.03 -11.38
C LEU A 43 7.50 -14.88 -12.71
N ALA A 44 6.23 -15.29 -12.76
CA ALA A 44 5.40 -15.15 -13.95
C ALA A 44 5.21 -13.67 -14.33
N MET A 45 4.91 -12.81 -13.36
CA MET A 45 4.73 -11.38 -13.58
C MET A 45 6.03 -10.69 -14.03
N GLU A 46 7.17 -11.06 -13.45
CA GLU A 46 8.49 -10.56 -13.86
C GLU A 46 8.85 -10.97 -15.29
N HIS A 47 8.57 -12.23 -15.66
CA HIS A 47 8.78 -12.72 -17.00
C HIS A 47 7.86 -11.99 -18.00
N ASP A 48 6.59 -11.82 -17.66
CA ASP A 48 5.63 -11.09 -18.48
C ASP A 48 6.03 -9.64 -18.67
N TRP A 49 6.53 -8.99 -17.63
CA TRP A 49 7.09 -7.66 -17.72
C TRP A 49 8.29 -7.59 -18.68
N GLN A 50 9.21 -8.55 -18.59
CA GLN A 50 10.36 -8.60 -19.49
C GLN A 50 9.94 -8.81 -20.96
N ARG A 51 8.88 -9.58 -21.22
CA ARG A 51 8.28 -9.71 -22.55
C ARG A 51 7.67 -8.40 -23.03
N VAL A 52 6.99 -7.67 -22.14
CA VAL A 52 6.42 -6.36 -22.45
C VAL A 52 7.53 -5.37 -22.82
N LEU A 53 8.61 -5.29 -22.04
CA LEU A 53 9.74 -4.41 -22.32
C LEU A 53 10.41 -4.73 -23.67
N SER A 54 10.53 -6.01 -24.03
CA SER A 54 11.15 -6.44 -25.30
C SER A 54 10.20 -6.44 -26.51
N SER A 55 8.91 -6.17 -26.32
CA SER A 55 7.89 -6.26 -27.39
C SER A 55 8.00 -5.18 -28.48
N GLY A 56 8.73 -4.09 -28.23
CA GLY A 56 8.75 -2.91 -29.11
C GLY A 56 7.41 -2.15 -29.18
N GLY A 57 6.47 -2.47 -28.28
CA GLY A 57 5.15 -1.83 -28.25
C GLY A 57 5.22 -0.32 -27.96
N SER A 58 4.34 0.46 -28.59
CA SER A 58 4.29 1.90 -28.31
C SER A 58 3.77 2.18 -26.89
N ARG A 59 4.28 3.24 -26.25
CA ARG A 59 3.80 3.71 -24.94
C ARG A 59 2.28 3.91 -24.89
N LYS A 60 1.69 4.44 -25.97
CA LYS A 60 0.25 4.69 -26.06
C LYS A 60 -0.55 3.38 -26.06
N HIS A 61 -0.04 2.35 -26.74
CA HIS A 61 -0.66 1.04 -26.74
C HIS A 61 -0.54 0.39 -25.35
N PHE A 62 0.65 0.40 -24.76
CA PHE A 62 0.89 -0.14 -23.42
C PHE A 62 -0.01 0.51 -22.36
N GLN A 63 -0.15 1.84 -22.38
CA GLN A 63 -1.05 2.57 -21.49
C GLN A 63 -2.49 2.08 -21.64
N LYS A 64 -3.01 1.95 -22.86
CA LYS A 64 -4.39 1.51 -23.12
C LYS A 64 -4.66 0.09 -22.60
N VAL A 65 -3.72 -0.83 -22.82
CA VAL A 65 -3.83 -2.22 -22.33
C VAL A 65 -3.81 -2.24 -20.81
N THR A 66 -2.94 -1.44 -20.19
CA THR A 66 -2.82 -1.33 -18.73
C THR A 66 -4.09 -0.72 -18.12
N GLU A 67 -4.63 0.35 -18.71
CA GLU A 67 -5.90 0.96 -18.29
C GLU A 67 -7.04 -0.05 -18.32
N PHE A 68 -7.15 -0.83 -19.40
CA PHE A 68 -8.16 -1.88 -19.52
C PHE A 68 -7.98 -3.01 -18.49
N GLY A 69 -6.74 -3.48 -18.28
CA GLY A 69 -6.45 -4.52 -17.30
C GLY A 69 -6.75 -4.11 -15.84
N LEU A 70 -6.68 -2.81 -15.55
CA LEU A 70 -6.87 -2.26 -14.21
C LEU A 70 -8.24 -1.58 -14.01
N GLN A 71 -9.19 -1.75 -14.92
CA GLN A 71 -10.51 -1.10 -14.88
C GLN A 71 -11.38 -1.48 -13.67
N HIS A 72 -11.03 -2.55 -12.96
CA HIS A 72 -11.73 -3.01 -11.77
C HIS A 72 -11.29 -2.27 -10.49
N LEU A 73 -10.17 -1.53 -10.54
CA LEU A 73 -9.68 -0.76 -9.40
C LEU A 73 -10.48 0.54 -9.23
N PRO A 74 -10.61 1.06 -7.99
CA PRO A 74 -11.13 2.41 -7.77
C PRO A 74 -10.38 3.44 -8.61
N PRO A 75 -11.04 4.47 -9.19
CA PRO A 75 -10.42 5.39 -10.15
C PRO A 75 -9.11 6.01 -9.68
N ASN A 76 -9.01 6.38 -8.40
CA ASN A 76 -7.81 6.99 -7.84
C ASN A 76 -6.63 6.00 -7.75
N GLN A 77 -6.90 4.73 -7.43
CA GLN A 77 -5.89 3.67 -7.41
C GLN A 77 -5.50 3.24 -8.83
N GLN A 78 -6.47 3.15 -9.74
CA GLN A 78 -6.23 2.87 -11.15
C GLN A 78 -5.30 3.93 -11.76
N ASP A 79 -5.61 5.21 -11.55
CA ASP A 79 -4.82 6.33 -12.05
C ASP A 79 -3.36 6.28 -11.54
N TYR A 80 -3.17 5.89 -10.28
CA TYR A 80 -1.84 5.69 -9.69
C TYR A 80 -1.10 4.54 -10.41
N ALA A 81 -1.70 3.35 -10.41
CA ALA A 81 -1.07 2.12 -10.92
C ALA A 81 -0.77 2.19 -12.43
N VAL A 82 -1.67 2.78 -13.23
CA VAL A 82 -1.42 3.04 -14.66
C VAL A 82 -0.23 3.98 -14.82
N SER A 83 -0.18 5.07 -14.05
CA SER A 83 0.89 6.07 -14.17
C SER A 83 2.25 5.47 -13.81
N GLU A 84 2.34 4.74 -12.70
CA GLU A 84 3.54 4.02 -12.27
C GLU A 84 4.03 3.07 -13.37
N LYS A 85 3.16 2.17 -13.85
CA LYS A 85 3.51 1.20 -14.91
C LYS A 85 3.98 1.89 -16.19
N VAL A 86 3.36 3.01 -16.58
CA VAL A 86 3.78 3.79 -17.75
C VAL A 86 5.14 4.45 -17.53
N TYR A 87 5.45 4.90 -16.32
CA TYR A 87 6.78 5.44 -15.99
C TYR A 87 7.85 4.35 -16.03
N LEU A 88 7.58 3.17 -15.45
CA LEU A 88 8.50 2.02 -15.52
C LEU A 88 8.75 1.59 -16.96
N PHE A 89 7.68 1.43 -17.75
CA PHE A 89 7.77 1.04 -19.16
C PHE A 89 8.59 2.05 -19.97
N ARG A 90 8.36 3.35 -19.77
CA ARG A 90 9.08 4.41 -20.47
C ARG A 90 10.57 4.41 -20.20
N ASN A 91 10.98 4.04 -18.99
CA ASN A 91 12.40 3.99 -18.59
C ASN A 91 13.00 2.59 -18.77
N GLU A 92 12.25 1.64 -19.35
CA GLU A 92 12.68 0.27 -19.62
C GLU A 92 13.21 -0.47 -18.37
N VAL A 93 12.67 -0.13 -17.19
CA VAL A 93 13.17 -0.65 -15.91
C VAL A 93 12.61 -2.05 -15.67
N PRO A 94 13.45 -3.09 -15.50
CA PRO A 94 13.00 -4.42 -15.12
C PRO A 94 12.40 -4.42 -13.70
N ILE A 95 11.51 -5.38 -13.44
CA ILE A 95 10.91 -5.54 -12.12
C ILE A 95 11.40 -6.78 -11.38
N PHE A 96 11.37 -6.72 -10.06
CA PHE A 96 11.62 -7.82 -9.13
C PHE A 96 10.72 -7.70 -7.91
N TYR A 97 9.84 -8.66 -7.65
CA TYR A 97 8.96 -8.63 -6.48
C TYR A 97 9.68 -9.12 -5.22
N LEU A 98 9.49 -8.38 -4.12
CA LEU A 98 10.01 -8.71 -2.79
C LEU A 98 9.04 -9.54 -1.95
N GLU A 99 7.75 -9.57 -2.30
CA GLU A 99 6.76 -10.44 -1.67
C GLU A 99 6.70 -11.79 -2.40
N ARG A 100 7.16 -12.87 -1.75
CA ARG A 100 7.28 -14.20 -2.35
C ARG A 100 6.87 -15.32 -1.39
N PHE A 101 5.60 -15.31 -1.01
CA PHE A 101 5.06 -16.27 -0.06
C PHE A 101 4.98 -17.69 -0.63
N THR A 102 4.91 -18.67 0.26
CA THR A 102 4.37 -19.97 -0.12
C THR A 102 2.86 -19.87 -0.43
N PRO A 103 2.28 -20.77 -1.24
CA PRO A 103 0.84 -20.76 -1.50
C PRO A 103 -0.03 -20.81 -0.22
N ALA A 104 0.43 -21.54 0.80
CA ALA A 104 -0.27 -21.65 2.08
C ALA A 104 -0.27 -20.32 2.86
N GLU A 105 0.86 -19.61 2.89
CA GLU A 105 0.98 -18.31 3.54
C GLU A 105 0.21 -17.21 2.80
N ALA A 106 0.29 -17.19 1.47
CA ALA A 106 -0.50 -16.28 0.65
C ALA A 106 -2.01 -16.48 0.92
N MET A 107 -2.48 -17.72 0.92
CA MET A 107 -3.88 -18.04 1.24
C MET A 107 -4.27 -17.59 2.65
N LYS A 108 -3.39 -17.77 3.64
CA LYS A 108 -3.60 -17.27 5.00
C LYS A 108 -3.72 -15.74 5.02
N LEU A 109 -2.84 -15.03 4.33
CA LEU A 109 -2.89 -13.56 4.25
C LEU A 109 -4.19 -13.08 3.61
N PHE A 110 -4.63 -13.71 2.51
CA PHE A 110 -5.93 -13.40 1.90
C PHE A 110 -7.10 -13.66 2.85
N GLY A 111 -7.08 -14.78 3.59
CA GLY A 111 -8.10 -15.09 4.58
C GLY A 111 -8.15 -14.10 5.75
N ILE A 112 -7.01 -13.55 6.18
CA ILE A 112 -6.99 -12.48 7.19
C ILE A 112 -7.50 -11.17 6.60
N LYS A 113 -7.09 -10.81 5.36
CA LYS A 113 -7.58 -9.59 4.70
C LYS A 113 -9.11 -9.60 4.55
N GLN A 114 -9.68 -10.74 4.17
CA GLN A 114 -11.13 -10.90 4.12
C GLN A 114 -11.77 -10.64 5.49
N GLN A 115 -11.21 -11.18 6.58
CA GLN A 115 -11.72 -10.94 7.94
C GLN A 115 -11.60 -9.47 8.37
N VAL A 116 -10.52 -8.79 7.99
CA VAL A 116 -10.34 -7.34 8.22
C VAL A 116 -11.46 -6.55 7.51
N ASP A 117 -11.72 -6.87 6.24
CA ASP A 117 -12.76 -6.20 5.45
C ASP A 117 -14.14 -6.44 6.04
N GLU A 118 -14.48 -7.70 6.37
CA GLU A 118 -15.75 -8.04 7.01
C GLU A 118 -15.94 -7.36 8.37
N LYS A 119 -14.89 -7.29 9.20
CA LYS A 119 -14.93 -6.59 10.49
C LYS A 119 -15.11 -5.09 10.31
N PHE A 120 -14.44 -4.50 9.33
CA PHE A 120 -14.54 -3.08 9.04
C PHE A 120 -15.93 -2.71 8.51
N GLU A 121 -16.48 -3.47 7.57
CA GLU A 121 -17.86 -3.26 7.10
C GLU A 121 -18.87 -3.37 8.25
N ARG A 122 -18.74 -4.41 9.08
CA ARG A 122 -19.58 -4.57 10.28
C ARG A 122 -19.44 -3.41 11.27
N SER A 123 -18.23 -2.87 11.46
CA SER A 123 -18.04 -1.74 12.37
C SER A 123 -18.78 -0.51 11.84
N LEU A 124 -18.72 -0.25 10.53
CA LEU A 124 -19.44 0.87 9.91
C LEU A 124 -20.97 0.73 10.05
N GLU A 125 -21.53 -0.48 9.92
CA GLU A 125 -22.95 -0.73 10.18
C GLU A 125 -23.34 -0.37 11.63
N VAL A 126 -22.50 -0.75 12.59
CA VAL A 126 -22.70 -0.44 14.02
C VAL A 126 -22.59 1.07 14.26
N LEU A 127 -21.66 1.75 13.59
CA LEU A 127 -21.51 3.21 13.66
C LEU A 127 -22.74 3.93 13.09
N ALA A 128 -23.28 3.44 11.97
CA ALA A 128 -24.49 3.99 11.34
C ALA A 128 -25.72 3.87 12.25
N GLN A 129 -25.75 2.88 13.15
CA GLN A 129 -26.76 2.73 14.20
C GLN A 129 -26.51 3.62 15.44
N GLY A 130 -25.49 4.50 15.39
CA GLY A 130 -25.15 5.42 16.47
C GLY A 130 -24.41 4.77 17.65
N ASN A 131 -24.01 3.51 17.54
CA ASN A 131 -23.31 2.79 18.59
C ASN A 131 -21.79 2.97 18.47
N VAL A 132 -21.31 4.14 18.89
CA VAL A 132 -19.91 4.57 18.75
C VAL A 132 -18.93 3.64 19.48
N ASP A 133 -19.20 3.28 20.73
CA ASP A 133 -18.26 2.48 21.52
C ASP A 133 -18.05 1.09 20.90
N ARG A 134 -19.13 0.46 20.43
CA ARG A 134 -19.03 -0.84 19.77
C ARG A 134 -18.35 -0.75 18.41
N PHE A 135 -18.55 0.33 17.66
CA PHE A 135 -17.80 0.59 16.42
C PHE A 135 -16.30 0.62 16.70
N LEU A 136 -15.86 1.39 17.71
CA LEU A 136 -14.45 1.56 18.04
C LEU A 136 -13.79 0.24 18.43
N GLU A 137 -14.45 -0.58 19.25
CA GLU A 137 -13.97 -1.91 19.62
C GLU A 137 -13.76 -2.82 18.39
N ILE A 138 -14.79 -2.93 17.53
CA ILE A 138 -14.72 -3.80 16.35
C ILE A 138 -13.68 -3.28 15.36
N TYR A 139 -13.61 -1.96 15.17
CA TYR A 139 -12.67 -1.37 14.23
C TYR A 139 -11.22 -1.51 14.73
N TRP A 140 -10.99 -1.31 16.02
CA TRP A 140 -9.69 -1.55 16.63
C TRP A 140 -9.22 -3.00 16.44
N ASP A 141 -10.08 -3.98 16.70
CA ASP A 141 -9.77 -5.39 16.44
C ASP A 141 -9.41 -5.63 14.97
N SER A 142 -10.07 -4.94 14.04
CA SER A 142 -9.76 -5.01 12.61
C SER A 142 -8.36 -4.45 12.30
N LEU A 143 -8.05 -3.27 12.85
CA LEU A 143 -6.74 -2.62 12.70
C LEU A 143 -5.60 -3.45 13.30
N GLN A 144 -5.83 -4.13 14.42
CA GLN A 144 -4.85 -5.04 15.01
C GLN A 144 -4.55 -6.23 14.09
N LEU A 145 -5.58 -6.79 13.43
CA LEU A 145 -5.39 -7.85 12.44
C LEU A 145 -4.64 -7.35 11.20
N GLU A 146 -4.94 -6.15 10.72
CA GLU A 146 -4.22 -5.51 9.61
C GLU A 146 -2.74 -5.21 9.95
N SER A 147 -2.46 -4.76 11.17
CA SER A 147 -1.09 -4.57 11.65
C SER A 147 -0.31 -5.89 11.66
N GLN A 148 -0.96 -7.00 12.06
CA GLN A 148 -0.35 -8.34 12.03
C GLN A 148 -0.02 -8.79 10.61
N THR A 149 -0.90 -8.59 9.62
CA THR A 149 -0.61 -8.96 8.22
C THR A 149 0.53 -8.12 7.65
N THR A 150 0.55 -6.82 7.95
CA THR A 150 1.65 -5.92 7.58
C THR A 150 2.98 -6.42 8.13
N GLY A 151 3.03 -6.79 9.42
CA GLY A 151 4.24 -7.34 10.04
C GLY A 151 4.70 -8.69 9.49
N ILE A 152 3.77 -9.55 9.03
CA ILE A 152 4.14 -10.78 8.31
C ILE A 152 4.77 -10.44 6.97
N ARG A 153 4.17 -9.50 6.23
CA ARG A 153 4.67 -9.06 4.93
C ARG A 153 6.04 -8.40 5.02
N ASP A 154 6.27 -7.57 6.04
CA ASP A 154 7.56 -6.93 6.27
C ASP A 154 8.69 -7.93 6.51
N LYS A 155 8.44 -8.99 7.27
CA LYS A 155 9.43 -10.06 7.50
C LYS A 155 9.76 -10.83 6.22
N GLU A 156 8.77 -11.06 5.38
CA GLU A 156 8.96 -11.72 4.09
C GLU A 156 9.78 -10.84 3.13
N ILE A 157 9.42 -9.56 3.02
CA ILE A 157 10.17 -8.58 2.23
C ILE A 157 11.63 -8.50 2.70
N ALA A 158 11.86 -8.38 4.01
CA ALA A 158 13.20 -8.38 4.59
C ALA A 158 13.98 -9.65 4.26
N THR A 159 13.36 -10.82 4.41
CA THR A 159 13.98 -12.11 4.06
C THR A 159 14.37 -12.19 2.59
N ASN A 160 13.55 -11.63 1.69
CA ASN A 160 13.83 -11.60 0.26
C ASN A 160 14.87 -10.55 -0.12
N LEU A 161 14.97 -9.43 0.61
CA LEU A 161 16.05 -8.46 0.44
C LEU A 161 17.42 -9.10 0.71
N GLU A 162 17.56 -9.86 1.81
CA GLU A 162 18.82 -10.56 2.15
C GLU A 162 19.30 -11.48 1.02
N LYS A 163 18.36 -12.08 0.28
CA LYS A 163 18.64 -13.00 -0.83
C LYS A 163 18.73 -12.30 -2.19
N ALA A 164 18.24 -11.05 -2.29
CA ALA A 164 18.08 -10.35 -3.56
C ALA A 164 19.41 -10.12 -4.27
N THR A 165 20.50 -9.83 -3.54
CA THR A 165 21.81 -9.57 -4.16
C THR A 165 22.26 -10.74 -5.05
N SER A 166 22.22 -11.97 -4.52
CA SER A 166 22.62 -13.17 -5.26
C SER A 166 21.69 -13.43 -6.45
N TYR A 167 20.38 -13.36 -6.21
CA TYR A 167 19.37 -13.61 -7.23
C TYR A 167 19.46 -12.61 -8.40
N LEU A 168 19.54 -11.32 -8.11
CA LEU A 168 19.62 -10.27 -9.12
C LEU A 168 20.95 -10.34 -9.89
N SER A 169 22.04 -10.74 -9.24
CA SER A 169 23.33 -10.89 -9.92
C SER A 169 23.32 -12.04 -10.93
N GLU A 170 22.63 -13.13 -10.61
CA GLU A 170 22.45 -14.28 -11.53
C GLU A 170 21.49 -13.93 -12.67
N LYS A 171 20.35 -13.30 -12.36
CA LYS A 171 19.32 -12.96 -13.34
C LYS A 171 19.74 -11.83 -14.29
N PHE A 172 20.53 -10.89 -13.81
CA PHE A 172 20.98 -9.72 -14.56
C PHE A 172 22.51 -9.58 -14.52
N PRO A 173 23.26 -10.49 -15.19
CA PRO A 173 24.73 -10.54 -15.10
C PRO A 173 25.40 -9.27 -15.62
N ALA A 174 24.78 -8.56 -16.57
CA ALA A 174 25.26 -7.27 -17.08
C ALA A 174 25.15 -6.12 -16.06
N LEU A 175 24.25 -6.23 -15.07
CA LEU A 175 24.19 -5.29 -13.94
C LEU A 175 25.22 -5.68 -12.89
N ALA A 176 25.37 -6.98 -12.62
CA ALA A 176 26.33 -7.51 -11.65
C ALA A 176 27.78 -7.06 -11.95
N SER A 177 28.17 -7.03 -13.24
CA SER A 177 29.50 -6.62 -13.67
C SER A 177 29.84 -5.16 -13.37
N ARG A 178 28.85 -4.30 -13.09
CA ARG A 178 29.05 -2.89 -12.68
C ARG A 178 29.48 -2.76 -11.21
N GLY A 179 29.43 -3.85 -10.44
CA GLY A 179 29.77 -3.89 -9.02
C GLY A 179 28.65 -3.39 -8.09
N LYS A 180 27.64 -2.70 -8.64
CA LYS A 180 26.53 -2.09 -7.91
C LYS A 180 25.21 -2.27 -8.69
N ILE A 181 24.14 -2.59 -7.97
CA ILE A 181 22.77 -2.67 -8.48
C ILE A 181 21.89 -1.78 -7.60
N ASN A 182 21.22 -0.80 -8.19
CA ASN A 182 20.24 0.06 -7.51
C ASN A 182 18.86 -0.61 -7.53
N LEU A 183 18.43 -1.16 -6.39
CA LEU A 183 17.08 -1.66 -6.20
C LEU A 183 16.22 -0.59 -5.53
N VAL A 184 15.18 -0.16 -6.21
CA VAL A 184 14.16 0.74 -5.65
C VAL A 184 12.90 -0.07 -5.39
N ALA A 185 12.47 -0.16 -4.14
CA ALA A 185 11.25 -0.86 -3.75
C ALA A 185 10.17 0.10 -3.31
N LEU A 186 8.97 -0.06 -3.86
CA LEU A 186 7.78 0.67 -3.47
C LEU A 186 7.02 -0.11 -2.40
N LEU A 187 6.67 0.56 -1.31
CA LEU A 187 5.91 -0.01 -0.21
C LEU A 187 4.87 0.99 0.31
N GLY A 188 3.71 0.47 0.73
CA GLY A 188 2.73 1.21 1.50
C GLY A 188 3.33 1.81 2.77
N ALA A 189 2.74 2.92 3.21
CA ALA A 189 3.20 3.74 4.33
C ALA A 189 3.46 2.98 5.64
N LEU A 190 2.71 1.92 5.91
CA LEU A 190 2.74 1.17 7.16
C LEU A 190 3.80 0.06 7.19
N HIS A 191 4.35 -0.30 6.04
CA HIS A 191 5.40 -1.31 5.95
C HIS A 191 6.69 -0.80 6.58
N ASN A 192 7.39 -1.64 7.33
CA ASN A 192 8.69 -1.35 7.95
C ASN A 192 9.67 -2.55 7.86
N PRO A 193 9.91 -3.14 6.67
CA PRO A 193 10.82 -4.28 6.52
C PRO A 193 12.27 -3.98 6.94
N GLU A 194 12.68 -2.71 6.92
CA GLU A 194 13.98 -2.24 7.43
C GLU A 194 14.25 -2.64 8.89
N ARG A 195 13.21 -2.92 9.69
CA ARG A 195 13.35 -3.38 11.07
C ARG A 195 13.71 -4.87 11.18
N TYR A 196 13.60 -5.62 10.09
CA TYR A 196 13.76 -7.08 10.07
C TYR A 196 14.92 -7.56 9.18
N THR A 197 15.60 -6.65 8.49
CA THR A 197 16.79 -6.95 7.67
C THR A 197 18.04 -6.40 8.35
N SER A 198 19.16 -7.07 8.12
CA SER A 198 20.50 -6.62 8.47
C SER A 198 21.17 -5.79 7.36
N MET A 199 20.56 -5.72 6.18
CA MET A 199 21.03 -4.88 5.09
C MET A 199 20.81 -3.40 5.41
N GLU A 200 21.77 -2.57 5.01
CA GLU A 200 21.59 -1.12 5.00
C GLU A 200 20.61 -0.74 3.88
N VAL A 201 19.54 -0.04 4.23
CA VAL A 201 18.51 0.43 3.31
C VAL A 201 18.22 1.90 3.55
N GLU A 202 18.06 2.67 2.48
CA GLU A 202 17.60 4.07 2.55
C GLU A 202 16.08 4.09 2.56
N VAL A 203 15.46 4.60 3.62
CA VAL A 203 14.00 4.79 3.68
C VAL A 203 13.67 6.21 3.23
N VAL A 204 12.83 6.32 2.20
CA VAL A 204 12.39 7.59 1.65
C VAL A 204 10.87 7.71 1.79
N ASP A 205 10.43 8.63 2.65
CA ASP A 205 9.01 8.93 2.81
C ASP A 205 8.56 9.96 1.76
N LEU A 206 7.73 9.53 0.82
CA LEU A 206 7.21 10.38 -0.25
C LEU A 206 5.81 10.93 0.06
N ARG A 207 5.25 10.62 1.23
CA ARG A 207 3.93 11.13 1.63
C ARG A 207 3.98 12.64 1.85
N LYS A 208 2.84 13.31 1.68
CA LYS A 208 2.73 14.72 2.04
C LYS A 208 2.62 14.86 3.57
N THR A 209 2.69 16.10 4.04
CA THR A 209 2.32 16.48 5.41
C THR A 209 1.04 15.77 5.82
N ILE A 210 1.10 15.04 6.95
CA ILE A 210 -0.02 14.31 7.55
C ILE A 210 -1.13 15.31 7.83
N THR A 211 -2.14 15.34 6.96
CA THR A 211 -3.21 16.36 7.02
C THR A 211 -4.59 15.75 6.88
N SER A 212 -4.72 14.62 6.19
CA SER A 212 -6.02 13.98 6.01
C SER A 212 -6.33 12.96 7.10
N ILE A 213 -7.62 12.65 7.26
CA ILE A 213 -8.10 11.64 8.20
C ILE A 213 -7.42 10.26 7.98
N PRO A 214 -7.33 9.73 6.73
CA PRO A 214 -6.57 8.51 6.46
C PRO A 214 -5.09 8.62 6.85
N ASP A 215 -4.42 9.73 6.52
CA ASP A 215 -2.99 9.88 6.87
C ASP A 215 -2.75 9.86 8.39
N ARG A 216 -3.67 10.42 9.18
CA ARG A 216 -3.60 10.41 10.65
C ARG A 216 -3.81 9.00 11.20
N LEU A 217 -4.70 8.21 10.58
CA LEU A 217 -4.90 6.81 10.94
C LEU A 217 -3.62 6.01 10.68
N ASP A 218 -3.04 6.16 9.49
CA ASP A 218 -1.79 5.50 9.12
C ASP A 218 -0.63 5.92 10.03
N ASP A 219 -0.49 7.21 10.36
CA ASP A 219 0.51 7.70 11.32
C ASP A 219 0.32 7.06 12.70
N GLY A 220 -0.92 7.02 13.20
CA GLY A 220 -1.23 6.44 14.50
C GLY A 220 -0.89 4.95 14.57
N LEU A 221 -1.17 4.19 13.52
CA LEU A 221 -0.78 2.77 13.39
C LEU A 221 0.74 2.62 13.31
N GLY A 222 1.41 3.42 12.48
CA GLY A 222 2.87 3.38 12.32
C GLY A 222 3.63 3.73 13.62
N ARG A 223 3.05 4.60 14.44
CA ARG A 223 3.55 4.98 15.78
C ARG A 223 3.13 4.02 16.89
N GLN A 224 2.32 3.01 16.58
CA GLN A 224 1.81 2.02 17.54
C GLN A 224 1.06 2.67 18.71
N LEU A 225 0.24 3.68 18.43
CA LEU A 225 -0.61 4.32 19.43
C LEU A 225 -1.56 3.32 20.08
N SER A 226 -1.92 3.56 21.34
CA SER A 226 -2.88 2.75 22.08
C SER A 226 -4.32 2.95 21.57
N PHE A 227 -5.24 2.08 22.02
CA PHE A 227 -6.68 2.20 21.71
C PHE A 227 -7.23 3.59 22.06
N ASP A 228 -6.91 4.09 23.25
CA ASP A 228 -7.40 5.39 23.74
C ASP A 228 -6.84 6.55 22.91
N GLU A 229 -5.56 6.50 22.52
CA GLU A 229 -4.94 7.50 21.66
C GLU A 229 -5.50 7.46 20.22
N MET A 230 -5.93 6.29 19.74
CA MET A 230 -6.47 6.10 18.40
C MET A 230 -7.97 6.40 18.30
N ARG A 231 -8.66 6.52 19.43
CA ARG A 231 -10.13 6.59 19.52
C ARG A 231 -10.73 7.66 18.59
N ASP A 232 -10.24 8.89 18.70
CA ASP A 232 -10.80 10.02 17.93
C ASP A 232 -10.46 9.93 16.44
N ILE A 233 -9.28 9.39 16.11
CA ILE A 233 -8.85 9.19 14.73
C ILE A 233 -9.72 8.11 14.06
N MET A 234 -9.95 7.01 14.76
CA MET A 234 -10.83 5.92 14.32
C MET A 234 -12.27 6.42 14.12
N LEU A 235 -12.79 7.22 15.05
CA LEU A 235 -14.12 7.81 14.93
C LEU A 235 -14.24 8.72 13.71
N ALA A 236 -13.28 9.61 13.52
CA ALA A 236 -13.25 10.50 12.37
C ALA A 236 -13.14 9.72 11.05
N TYR A 237 -12.38 8.63 11.02
CA TYR A 237 -12.25 7.76 9.85
C TYR A 237 -13.57 7.04 9.54
N GLY A 238 -14.21 6.43 10.55
CA GLY A 238 -15.51 5.80 10.36
C GLY A 238 -16.58 6.78 9.85
N ALA A 239 -16.60 8.00 10.38
CA ALA A 239 -17.51 9.04 9.92
C ALA A 239 -17.21 9.50 8.47
N LEU A 240 -15.93 9.58 8.08
CA LEU A 240 -15.55 9.86 6.69
C LEU A 240 -16.09 8.78 5.75
N GLU A 241 -15.99 7.52 6.14
CA GLU A 241 -16.47 6.39 5.33
C GLU A 241 -18.00 6.38 5.20
N LEU A 242 -18.72 6.67 6.29
CA LEU A 242 -20.16 6.88 6.23
C LEU A 242 -20.55 8.09 5.37
N SER A 243 -19.78 9.18 5.39
CA SER A 243 -19.98 10.37 4.55
C SER A 243 -19.79 10.04 3.06
N LEU A 244 -18.72 9.32 2.71
CA LEU A 244 -18.46 8.86 1.34
C LEU A 244 -19.57 7.95 0.82
N ARG A 245 -20.16 7.15 1.70
CA ARG A 245 -21.34 6.30 1.42
C ARG A 245 -22.67 7.04 1.46
N ARG A 246 -22.66 8.35 1.76
CA ARG A 246 -23.85 9.21 1.88
C ARG A 246 -24.84 8.75 2.96
N VAL A 247 -24.34 8.09 4.00
CA VAL A 247 -25.13 7.66 5.17
C VAL A 247 -25.33 8.81 6.14
N ILE A 248 -24.37 9.73 6.24
CA ILE A 248 -24.45 10.94 7.06
C ILE A 248 -24.30 12.20 6.22
N GLY A 249 -24.87 13.31 6.70
CA GLY A 249 -24.88 14.60 5.99
C GLY A 249 -23.60 15.45 6.13
N LEU A 250 -22.59 14.96 6.85
CA LEU A 250 -21.31 15.66 7.01
C LEU A 250 -20.45 15.47 5.76
N ASN A 251 -19.76 16.52 5.32
CA ASN A 251 -18.76 16.40 4.26
C ASN A 251 -17.35 16.27 4.87
N ARG A 252 -16.35 15.97 4.04
CA ARG A 252 -14.95 15.83 4.47
C ARG A 252 -14.40 17.08 5.17
N TYR A 253 -14.75 18.28 4.71
CA TYR A 253 -14.25 19.55 5.29
C TYR A 253 -14.75 19.74 6.72
N ASP A 254 -16.00 19.36 6.98
CA ASP A 254 -16.61 19.42 8.31
C ASP A 254 -15.95 18.39 9.25
N LEU A 255 -15.75 17.16 8.75
CA LEU A 255 -15.12 16.07 9.51
C LEU A 255 -13.67 16.34 9.90
N GLU A 256 -12.93 17.11 9.10
CA GLU A 256 -11.55 17.51 9.43
C GLU A 256 -11.47 18.56 10.56
N ARG A 257 -12.60 19.17 10.96
CA ARG A 257 -12.65 20.29 11.93
C ARG A 257 -13.55 20.07 13.13
N ILE A 258 -14.48 19.12 13.04
CA ILE A 258 -15.44 18.85 14.11
C ILE A 258 -14.74 18.32 15.37
N ASP A 259 -15.17 18.78 16.53
CA ASP A 259 -14.73 18.24 17.81
C ASP A 259 -15.24 16.80 17.97
N PRO A 260 -14.46 15.88 18.56
CA PRO A 260 -14.90 14.49 18.76
C PRO A 260 -16.24 14.36 19.49
N ALA A 261 -16.53 15.20 20.50
CA ALA A 261 -17.80 15.15 21.23
C ALA A 261 -18.99 15.56 20.35
N ASP A 262 -18.81 16.59 19.53
CA ASP A 262 -19.82 17.05 18.57
C ASP A 262 -20.05 16.01 17.46
N LEU A 263 -18.99 15.33 17.02
CA LEU A 263 -19.10 14.25 16.05
C LEU A 263 -19.92 13.08 16.59
N VAL A 264 -19.69 12.68 17.86
CA VAL A 264 -20.51 11.65 18.52
C VAL A 264 -21.99 12.07 18.58
N ALA A 265 -22.27 13.34 18.91
CA ALA A 265 -23.63 13.86 18.96
C ALA A 265 -24.32 13.81 17.59
N GLU A 266 -23.63 14.21 16.53
CA GLU A 266 -24.17 14.19 15.16
C GLU A 266 -24.40 12.76 14.66
N LEU A 267 -23.47 11.83 14.90
CA LEU A 267 -23.64 10.42 14.54
C LEU A 267 -24.86 9.79 15.24
N LYS A 268 -25.08 10.08 16.52
CA LYS A 268 -26.25 9.60 17.27
C LYS A 268 -27.57 10.19 16.77
N LYS A 269 -27.55 11.40 16.23
CA LYS A 269 -28.74 12.07 15.67
C LYS A 269 -29.16 11.45 14.33
N ASN A 270 -28.20 11.05 13.50
CA ASN A 270 -28.44 10.44 12.19
C ASN A 270 -28.84 8.96 12.27
N ALA A 271 -28.72 8.32 13.43
CA ALA A 271 -29.07 6.90 13.67
C ALA A 271 -30.58 6.62 13.86
N ARG A 272 -31.46 7.55 13.48
CA ARG A 272 -32.93 7.44 13.61
C ARG A 272 -33.58 7.21 12.27
#